data_AF-A0A938S2H9-F1
#
_entry.id   AF-A0A938S2H9-F1
#
_cell.length_a   1.000
_cell.length_b   1.000
_cell.length_c   1.000
_cell.angle_alpha   90.00
_cell.angle_beta   90.00
_cell.angle_gamma   90.00
#
_symmetry.space_group_name_H-M   'P 1'
#
loop_
_entity.id
_entity.type
_entity.pdbx_description
1 polymer ?
#
loop_
_entity_poly.entity_id
_entity_poly.type
_entity_poly.pdbx_seq_one_letter_code
_entity_poly.pdbx_strand_id
1 'polypeptide(L)'
;MIAHDEHFKGLLRTFFREFLEAFLPDLAADLKPGRIELLDKELLESAGRSARPRFVDLVAKVQFRRQAGFVLVHVEHWSSRRSDARRRMFFYAARLMEERRLPVYPVLLTSYDRPLSREPDRYVVEVRGLRVVEFGFRVVQLNRLGWRDYARKPNPAAAALMARMRIAPVDRVKVRLQILRLLVQLCLDRRKMDLIAGFVSAYLALTGKEHLAFARELDRIEDRREKRKVMELITEWERKGRTEGRTEGRAEGRRQTLREDILDVLEARFDAVPYPLRERIQAVQAEAVLKKLLRQAALVASLAEFNVESER
;
A
#
# COMPACT_ATOMS: atom_id res chain seq x y z
N MET A 1 -9.82 2.40 -0.63
CA MET A 1 -9.13 1.77 0.53
C MET A 1 -8.15 0.68 0.08
N ILE A 2 -8.52 -0.18 -0.88
CA ILE A 2 -7.69 -1.29 -1.41
C ILE A 2 -6.36 -0.82 -2.05
N ALA A 3 -6.39 0.28 -2.82
CA ALA A 3 -5.19 0.81 -3.46
C ALA A 3 -4.09 1.26 -2.47
N HIS A 4 -4.42 1.77 -1.28
CA HIS A 4 -3.42 2.27 -0.34
C HIS A 4 -2.50 1.15 0.15
N ASP A 5 -3.11 0.06 0.57
CA ASP A 5 -2.40 -1.09 1.13
C ASP A 5 -1.52 -1.76 0.07
N GLU A 6 -1.96 -1.84 -1.19
CA GLU A 6 -1.17 -2.45 -2.27
C GLU A 6 0.13 -1.68 -2.58
N HIS A 7 0.06 -0.34 -2.64
CA HIS A 7 1.24 0.49 -2.87
C HIS A 7 2.28 0.32 -1.74
N PHE A 8 1.83 0.34 -0.48
CA PHE A 8 2.72 0.15 0.68
C PHE A 8 3.27 -1.28 0.73
N LYS A 9 2.46 -2.29 0.48
CA LYS A 9 2.90 -3.70 0.43
C LYS A 9 3.96 -3.92 -0.64
N GLY A 10 3.73 -3.44 -1.86
CA GLY A 10 4.70 -3.52 -2.95
C GLY A 10 6.02 -2.85 -2.58
N LEU A 11 5.93 -1.60 -2.08
CA LEU A 11 7.10 -0.84 -1.66
C LEU A 11 7.91 -1.55 -0.56
N LEU A 12 7.24 -1.98 0.52
CA LEU A 12 7.89 -2.63 1.66
C LEU A 12 8.48 -3.98 1.29
N ARG A 13 7.82 -4.77 0.42
CA ARG A 13 8.37 -6.04 -0.09
C ARG A 13 9.63 -5.81 -0.92
N THR A 14 9.62 -4.82 -1.81
CA THR A 14 10.75 -4.56 -2.70
C THR A 14 11.93 -3.90 -1.99
N PHE A 15 11.67 -3.02 -1.02
CA PHE A 15 12.70 -2.19 -0.37
C PHE A 15 12.76 -2.42 1.14
N PHE A 16 12.54 -3.66 1.60
CA PHE A 16 12.46 -3.96 3.03
C PHE A 16 13.75 -3.60 3.78
N ARG A 17 14.91 -3.94 3.21
CA ARG A 17 16.21 -3.62 3.80
C ARG A 17 16.40 -2.11 3.91
N GLU A 18 16.14 -1.40 2.82
CA GLU A 18 16.28 0.06 2.74
C GLU A 18 15.28 0.76 3.67
N PHE A 19 14.09 0.18 3.87
CA PHE A 19 13.15 0.64 4.89
C PHE A 19 13.73 0.52 6.29
N LEU A 20 14.32 -0.62 6.66
CA LEU A 20 14.98 -0.76 7.97
C LEU A 20 16.13 0.25 8.11
N GLU A 21 16.97 0.41 7.11
CA GLU A 21 18.10 1.34 7.13
C GLU A 21 17.66 2.80 7.33
N ALA A 22 16.55 3.20 6.71
CA ALA A 22 16.04 4.56 6.80
C ALA A 22 15.28 4.86 8.10
N PHE A 23 14.51 3.90 8.62
CA PHE A 23 13.51 4.14 9.67
C PHE A 23 13.78 3.39 10.98
N LEU A 24 14.60 2.35 10.96
CA LEU A 24 14.98 1.52 12.11
C LEU A 24 16.50 1.21 12.07
N PRO A 25 17.37 2.24 12.04
CA PRO A 25 18.80 2.07 11.77
C PRO A 25 19.50 1.14 12.78
N ASP A 26 19.08 1.15 14.05
CA ASP A 26 19.62 0.24 15.06
C ASP A 26 19.36 -1.23 14.72
N LEU A 27 18.17 -1.52 14.16
CA LEU A 27 17.79 -2.86 13.73
C LEU A 27 18.55 -3.26 12.46
N ALA A 28 18.69 -2.34 11.51
CA ALA A 28 19.43 -2.56 10.28
C ALA A 28 20.93 -2.81 10.54
N ALA A 29 21.53 -2.06 11.46
CA ALA A 29 22.93 -2.18 11.83
C ALA A 29 23.26 -3.55 12.45
N ASP A 30 22.32 -4.19 13.15
CA ASP A 30 22.54 -5.52 13.71
C ASP A 30 22.18 -6.67 12.75
N LEU A 31 21.58 -6.37 11.60
CA LEU A 31 21.16 -7.39 10.64
C LEU A 31 22.36 -8.10 10.01
N LYS A 32 22.38 -9.44 10.03
CA LYS A 32 23.41 -10.21 9.32
C LYS A 32 23.33 -9.95 7.80
N PRO A 33 24.48 -9.82 7.09
CA PRO A 33 24.47 -9.71 5.65
C PRO A 33 23.82 -10.94 5.00
N GLY A 34 23.02 -10.76 3.95
CA GLY A 34 22.67 -11.82 3.01
C GLY A 34 21.53 -12.81 3.34
N ARG A 35 20.70 -12.61 4.37
CA ARG A 35 19.49 -13.44 4.59
C ARG A 35 18.27 -12.64 5.07
N ILE A 36 17.48 -12.14 4.13
CA ILE A 36 16.13 -11.66 4.38
C ILE A 36 15.20 -12.57 3.58
N GLU A 37 14.46 -13.42 4.28
CA GLU A 37 13.44 -14.29 3.68
C GLU A 37 12.08 -13.64 3.91
N LEU A 38 11.46 -13.10 2.86
CA LEU A 38 10.10 -12.57 2.95
C LEU A 38 9.13 -13.75 2.95
N LEU A 39 8.28 -13.82 3.97
CA LEU A 39 7.29 -14.88 4.11
C LEU A 39 5.97 -14.44 3.46
N ASP A 40 5.42 -15.30 2.60
CA ASP A 40 4.13 -15.07 1.98
C ASP A 40 2.95 -15.36 2.91
N LYS A 41 1.83 -14.68 2.62
CA LYS A 41 0.66 -14.53 3.50
C LYS A 41 -0.18 -15.79 3.62
N GLU A 42 -0.05 -16.72 2.67
CA GLU A 42 -0.81 -17.98 2.63
C GLU A 42 -0.48 -18.94 3.79
N LEU A 43 0.56 -18.64 4.58
CA LEU A 43 0.95 -19.49 5.71
C LEU A 43 0.28 -19.17 7.06
N LEU A 44 -0.58 -18.16 7.14
CA LEU A 44 -1.34 -17.79 8.36
C LEU A 44 -2.79 -18.30 8.33
N GLU A 45 -3.15 -19.21 7.42
CA GLU A 45 -4.54 -19.65 7.21
C GLU A 45 -5.03 -20.77 8.12
N SER A 46 -4.23 -21.28 9.05
CA SER A 46 -4.68 -22.41 9.88
C SER A 46 -5.34 -21.99 11.20
N ALA A 47 -6.48 -22.65 11.47
CA ALA A 47 -7.27 -22.75 12.69
C ALA A 47 -8.33 -21.66 13.00
N GLY A 48 -9.54 -21.84 12.43
CA GLY A 48 -10.79 -21.41 13.08
C GLY A 48 -11.90 -20.94 12.12
N ARG A 49 -13.01 -21.71 12.04
CA ARG A 49 -14.20 -21.56 11.18
C ARG A 49 -15.00 -20.22 11.28
N SER A 50 -14.42 -19.14 11.77
CA SER A 50 -15.12 -17.83 11.89
C SER A 50 -14.21 -16.60 11.82
N ALA A 51 -12.90 -16.75 11.57
CA ALA A 51 -12.00 -15.62 11.44
C ALA A 51 -11.86 -15.23 9.96
N ARG A 52 -12.41 -14.06 9.58
CA ARG A 52 -12.09 -13.39 8.30
C ARG A 52 -10.58 -13.47 8.05
N PRO A 53 -10.11 -13.71 6.80
CA PRO A 53 -8.69 -13.67 6.49
C PRO A 53 -8.10 -12.33 6.93
N ARG A 54 -7.10 -12.39 7.79
CA ARG A 54 -6.53 -11.24 8.51
C ARG A 54 -5.09 -11.08 8.05
N PHE A 55 -4.93 -10.19 7.08
CA PHE A 55 -3.68 -9.95 6.41
C PHE A 55 -2.71 -9.21 7.33
N VAL A 56 -1.55 -9.81 7.53
CA VAL A 56 -0.33 -9.10 7.92
C VAL A 56 0.25 -8.43 6.67
N ASP A 57 0.76 -7.20 6.77
CA ASP A 57 1.26 -6.50 5.58
C ASP A 57 2.59 -7.05 5.05
N LEU A 58 3.55 -7.30 5.94
CA LEU A 58 4.83 -7.93 5.62
C LEU A 58 5.39 -8.71 6.82
N VAL A 59 5.92 -9.92 6.57
CA VAL A 59 6.75 -10.64 7.53
C VAL A 59 8.07 -10.99 6.87
N ALA A 60 9.17 -10.62 7.51
CA ALA A 60 10.51 -10.95 7.06
C ALA A 60 11.22 -11.78 8.12
N LYS A 61 11.69 -12.96 7.74
CA LYS A 61 12.56 -13.79 8.58
C LYS A 61 14.00 -13.37 8.36
N VAL A 62 14.65 -12.97 9.45
CA VAL A 62 15.98 -12.38 9.45
C VAL A 62 16.86 -13.00 10.52
N GLN A 63 18.16 -12.73 10.47
CA GLN A 63 19.10 -13.05 11.53
C GLN A 63 19.82 -11.79 11.97
N PHE A 64 20.00 -11.65 13.27
CA PHE A 64 20.76 -10.57 13.89
C PHE A 64 22.14 -11.06 14.33
N ARG A 65 23.13 -10.17 14.39
CA ARG A 65 24.50 -10.50 14.79
C ARG A 65 24.56 -10.88 16.27
N ARG A 66 23.85 -10.14 17.13
CA ARG A 66 23.89 -10.29 18.59
C ARG A 66 22.79 -11.17 19.17
N GLN A 67 21.99 -11.83 18.34
CA GLN A 67 20.94 -12.75 18.77
C GLN A 67 21.04 -14.07 18.01
N ALA A 68 21.05 -15.18 18.75
CA ALA A 68 21.04 -16.51 18.17
C ALA A 68 19.66 -16.83 17.55
N GLY A 69 19.68 -17.58 16.46
CA GLY A 69 18.46 -18.01 15.76
C GLY A 69 17.90 -16.98 14.78
N PHE A 70 16.70 -17.27 14.27
CA PHE A 70 15.96 -16.39 13.38
C PHE A 70 14.97 -15.54 14.18
N VAL A 71 14.69 -14.33 13.68
CA VAL A 71 13.64 -13.45 14.19
C VAL A 71 12.71 -13.09 13.03
N LEU A 72 11.43 -12.98 13.32
CA LEU A 72 10.44 -12.49 12.38
C LEU A 72 10.21 -10.99 12.59
N VAL A 73 10.61 -10.16 11.65
CA VAL A 73 10.20 -8.75 11.63
C VAL A 73 8.83 -8.66 10.98
N HIS A 74 7.82 -8.33 11.78
CA HIS A 74 6.44 -8.14 11.33
C HIS A 74 6.20 -6.64 11.14
N VAL A 75 5.97 -6.21 9.89
CA VAL A 75 5.56 -4.84 9.59
C VAL A 75 4.08 -4.81 9.25
N GLU A 76 3.35 -3.97 9.96
CA GLU A 76 1.94 -3.65 9.71
C GLU A 76 1.83 -2.20 9.26
N HIS A 77 1.04 -1.92 8.22
CA HIS A 77 0.80 -0.60 7.67
C HIS A 77 -0.65 -0.17 7.92
N TRP A 78 -0.85 1.02 8.51
CA TRP A 78 -2.18 1.61 8.67
C TRP A 78 -2.30 2.96 7.96
N SER A 79 -3.22 3.00 7.00
CA SER A 79 -3.64 4.21 6.27
C SER A 79 -4.67 5.07 7.03
N SER A 80 -5.21 4.58 8.14
CA SER A 80 -6.18 5.28 9.00
C SER A 80 -6.01 4.88 10.47
N ARG A 81 -6.33 5.79 11.40
CA ARG A 81 -6.28 5.49 12.83
C ARG A 81 -7.42 4.58 13.23
N ARG A 82 -7.13 3.56 14.06
CA ARG A 82 -8.12 2.60 14.57
C ARG A 82 -7.98 2.44 16.07
N SER A 83 -9.11 2.28 16.77
CA SER A 83 -9.13 2.13 18.23
C SER A 83 -8.57 0.78 18.69
N ASP A 84 -8.80 -0.28 17.91
CA ASP A 84 -8.39 -1.67 18.20
C ASP A 84 -7.01 -2.04 17.65
N ALA A 85 -6.31 -1.09 17.03
CA ALA A 85 -5.11 -1.34 16.24
C ALA A 85 -3.98 -1.99 17.07
N ARG A 86 -3.78 -1.51 18.30
CA ARG A 86 -2.77 -2.02 19.25
C ARG A 86 -3.07 -3.45 19.70
N ARG A 87 -4.35 -3.72 19.96
CA ARG A 87 -4.85 -5.06 20.28
C ARG A 87 -4.57 -6.01 19.11
N ARG A 88 -4.81 -5.58 17.88
CA ARG A 88 -4.54 -6.37 16.66
C ARG A 88 -3.05 -6.69 16.49
N MET A 89 -2.16 -5.73 16.69
CA MET A 89 -0.71 -5.96 16.65
C MET A 89 -0.29 -7.07 17.61
N PHE A 90 -0.78 -7.03 18.85
CA PHE A 90 -0.50 -8.07 19.84
C PHE A 90 -0.98 -9.45 19.37
N PHE A 91 -2.23 -9.58 18.93
CA PHE A 91 -2.77 -10.86 18.47
C PHE A 91 -2.03 -11.42 17.25
N TYR A 92 -1.63 -10.55 16.31
CA TYR A 92 -0.87 -10.98 15.12
C TYR A 92 0.52 -11.46 15.48
N ALA A 93 1.23 -10.73 16.34
CA ALA A 93 2.54 -11.17 16.80
C ALA A 93 2.45 -12.48 17.61
N ALA A 94 1.46 -12.62 18.49
CA ALA A 94 1.22 -13.86 19.24
C ALA A 94 0.96 -15.06 18.32
N ARG A 95 0.10 -14.89 17.32
CA ARG A 95 -0.19 -15.93 16.34
C ARG A 95 1.04 -16.31 15.51
N LEU A 96 1.81 -15.32 15.05
CA LEU A 96 3.07 -15.57 14.33
C LEU A 96 4.08 -16.33 15.18
N MET A 97 4.20 -15.98 16.47
CA MET A 97 5.07 -16.68 17.40
C MET A 97 4.63 -18.13 17.60
N GLU A 98 3.33 -18.39 17.73
CA GLU A 98 2.76 -19.73 17.86
C GLU A 98 3.01 -20.58 16.61
N GLU A 99 2.66 -20.08 15.44
CA GLU A 99 2.74 -20.82 14.17
C GLU A 99 4.18 -21.08 13.73
N ARG A 100 5.07 -20.10 13.94
CA ARG A 100 6.45 -20.17 13.44
C ARG A 100 7.47 -20.60 14.49
N ARG A 101 7.10 -20.57 15.78
CA ARG A 101 7.99 -20.85 16.90
C ARG A 101 9.28 -20.02 16.86
N LEU A 102 9.17 -18.77 16.40
CA LEU A 102 10.26 -17.81 16.32
C LEU A 102 9.86 -16.52 17.04
N PRO A 103 10.81 -15.80 17.68
CA PRO A 103 10.53 -14.49 18.25
C PRO A 103 10.08 -13.51 17.15
N VAL A 104 9.15 -12.63 17.49
CA VAL A 104 8.61 -11.61 16.59
C VAL A 104 9.05 -10.22 17.04
N TYR A 105 9.56 -9.42 16.11
CA TYR A 105 9.86 -8.00 16.26
C TYR A 105 8.79 -7.18 15.52
N PRO A 106 7.77 -6.67 16.25
CA PRO A 106 6.65 -5.94 15.65
C PRO A 106 6.99 -4.49 15.33
N VAL A 107 6.64 -4.06 14.12
CA VAL A 107 6.81 -2.71 13.59
C VAL A 107 5.47 -2.23 13.04
N LEU A 108 5.01 -1.09 13.53
CA LEU A 108 3.87 -0.37 13.00
C LEU A 108 4.35 0.78 12.11
N LEU A 109 3.91 0.80 10.86
CA LEU A 109 4.04 1.91 9.92
C LEU A 109 2.70 2.62 9.76
N THR A 110 2.64 3.93 9.97
CA THR A 110 1.40 4.70 9.76
C THR A 110 1.56 5.77 8.71
N SER A 111 0.51 5.97 7.91
CA SER A 111 0.54 6.90 6.77
C SER A 111 -0.68 7.82 6.65
N TYR A 112 -1.53 7.96 7.66
CA TYR A 112 -2.64 8.94 7.64
C TYR A 112 -2.14 10.38 7.85
N ASP A 113 -2.85 11.38 7.32
CA ASP A 113 -2.44 12.80 7.45
C ASP A 113 -2.67 13.38 8.86
N ARG A 114 -3.70 12.87 9.55
CA ARG A 114 -4.14 13.31 10.87
C ARG A 114 -4.63 12.13 11.71
N PRO A 115 -4.52 12.20 13.05
CA PRO A 115 -3.92 13.28 13.83
C PRO A 115 -2.39 13.23 13.88
N LEU A 116 -1.76 14.32 14.36
CA LEU A 116 -0.29 14.41 14.57
C LEU A 116 0.15 13.95 15.97
N SER A 117 -0.79 13.51 16.81
CA SER A 117 -0.49 12.94 18.12
C SER A 117 0.40 11.72 17.97
N ARG A 118 1.34 11.52 18.91
CA ARG A 118 2.17 10.33 18.97
C ARG A 118 1.29 9.08 19.02
N GLU A 119 1.54 8.14 18.11
CA GLU A 119 0.97 6.80 18.24
C GLU A 119 1.62 6.08 19.42
N PRO A 120 0.81 5.41 20.26
CA PRO A 120 1.35 4.57 21.32
C PRO A 120 2.16 3.42 20.73
N ASP A 121 3.23 3.05 21.43
CA ASP A 121 4.17 1.98 21.08
C ASP A 121 3.98 0.71 21.94
N ARG A 122 2.87 0.66 22.70
CA ARG A 122 2.52 -0.44 23.60
C ARG A 122 1.03 -0.76 23.58
N TYR A 123 0.72 -2.04 23.79
CA TYR A 123 -0.59 -2.56 24.17
C TYR A 123 -0.50 -3.10 25.59
N VAL A 124 -1.33 -2.54 26.49
CA VAL A 124 -1.35 -2.92 27.91
C VAL A 124 -2.75 -3.38 28.26
N VAL A 125 -2.86 -4.51 28.95
CA VAL A 125 -4.10 -5.00 29.55
C VAL A 125 -3.86 -5.13 31.05
N GLU A 126 -4.64 -4.39 31.83
CA GLU A 126 -4.60 -4.43 33.28
C GLU A 126 -5.94 -4.94 33.81
N VAL A 127 -5.91 -5.94 34.70
CA VAL A 127 -7.08 -6.55 35.31
C VAL A 127 -6.87 -6.60 36.82
N ARG A 128 -7.72 -5.88 37.58
CA ARG A 128 -7.64 -5.79 39.05
C ARG A 128 -6.23 -5.45 39.58
N GLY A 129 -5.55 -4.49 38.93
CA GLY A 129 -4.20 -4.03 39.31
C GLY A 129 -3.05 -4.92 38.82
N LEU A 130 -3.34 -6.03 38.13
CA LEU A 130 -2.33 -6.88 37.49
C LEU A 130 -2.18 -6.51 36.01
N ARG A 131 -0.97 -6.17 35.58
CA ARG A 131 -0.63 -6.04 34.14
C ARG A 131 -0.53 -7.42 33.49
N VAL A 132 -1.66 -7.91 33.00
CA VAL A 132 -1.78 -9.23 32.37
C VAL A 132 -1.04 -9.29 31.02
N VAL A 133 -1.06 -8.19 30.27
CA VAL A 133 -0.32 -8.07 29.00
C VAL A 133 0.43 -6.76 28.99
N GLU A 134 1.72 -6.82 28.67
CA GLU A 134 2.53 -5.65 28.31
C GLU A 134 3.31 -5.97 27.02
N PHE A 135 2.77 -5.54 25.88
CA PHE A 135 3.31 -5.83 24.56
C PHE A 135 3.83 -4.56 23.90
N GLY A 136 5.13 -4.50 23.60
CA GLY A 136 5.77 -3.37 22.93
C GLY A 136 5.99 -3.60 21.44
N PHE A 137 5.97 -2.52 20.67
CA PHE A 137 6.28 -2.53 19.24
C PHE A 137 6.94 -1.23 18.81
N ARG A 138 7.66 -1.26 17.67
CA ARG A 138 8.22 -0.04 17.08
C ARG A 138 7.17 0.69 16.27
N VAL A 139 7.23 2.03 16.27
CA VAL A 139 6.31 2.89 15.54
C VAL A 139 7.09 3.79 14.60
N VAL A 140 6.81 3.67 13.30
CA VAL A 140 7.25 4.59 12.25
C VAL A 140 6.02 5.40 11.82
N GLN A 141 5.91 6.62 12.33
CA GLN A 141 4.75 7.48 12.09
C GLN A 141 5.08 8.58 11.08
N LEU A 142 4.79 8.33 9.80
CA LEU A 142 5.27 9.15 8.68
C LEU A 142 4.83 10.61 8.80
N ASN A 143 3.57 10.87 9.18
CA ASN A 143 3.04 12.23 9.28
C ASN A 143 3.68 13.09 10.38
N ARG A 144 4.55 12.52 11.22
CA ARG A 144 5.38 13.23 12.21
C ARG A 144 6.85 13.33 11.82
N LEU A 145 7.28 12.62 10.77
CA LEU A 145 8.65 12.68 10.25
C LEU A 145 8.79 13.87 9.30
N GLY A 146 9.88 14.63 9.42
CA GLY A 146 10.20 15.72 8.49
C GLY A 146 10.84 15.17 7.23
N TRP A 147 10.27 15.45 6.06
CA TRP A 147 10.84 14.97 4.79
C TRP A 147 12.29 15.44 4.55
N ARG A 148 12.67 16.61 5.11
CA ARG A 148 14.03 17.17 5.00
C ARG A 148 15.10 16.25 5.60
N ASP A 149 14.76 15.48 6.63
CA ASP A 149 15.67 14.53 7.30
C ASP A 149 16.01 13.32 6.39
N TYR A 150 15.27 13.17 5.28
CA TYR A 150 15.39 12.08 4.32
C TYR A 150 15.79 12.55 2.92
N ALA A 151 15.69 13.86 2.64
CA ALA A 151 15.93 14.44 1.31
C ALA A 151 17.35 14.24 0.77
N ARG A 152 18.33 13.98 1.64
CA ARG A 152 19.74 13.76 1.28
C ARG A 152 20.20 12.32 1.50
N LYS A 153 19.28 11.41 1.83
CA LYS A 153 19.59 10.00 2.02
C LYS A 153 19.37 9.27 0.69
N PRO A 154 20.42 8.74 0.03
CA PRO A 154 20.26 7.94 -1.18
C PRO A 154 19.67 6.58 -0.80
N ASN A 155 18.37 6.56 -0.51
CA ASN A 155 17.63 5.38 -0.07
C ASN A 155 16.25 5.35 -0.77
N PRO A 156 15.94 4.29 -1.54
CA PRO A 156 14.72 4.22 -2.33
C PRO A 156 13.43 4.17 -1.49
N ALA A 157 13.46 3.50 -0.33
CA ALA A 157 12.30 3.46 0.57
C ALA A 157 12.02 4.86 1.16
N ALA A 158 13.08 5.58 1.56
CA ALA A 158 12.98 6.95 2.03
C ALA A 158 12.45 7.89 0.94
N ALA A 159 12.97 7.78 -0.29
CA ALA A 159 12.52 8.56 -1.44
C ALA A 159 11.00 8.39 -1.69
N ALA A 160 10.50 7.15 -1.67
CA ALA A 160 9.07 6.90 -1.81
C ALA A 160 8.24 7.42 -0.62
N LEU A 161 8.64 7.05 0.60
CA LEU A 161 7.86 7.36 1.82
C LEU A 161 7.85 8.84 2.18
N MET A 162 8.79 9.65 1.67
CA MET A 162 8.74 11.11 1.78
C MET A 162 7.41 11.70 1.29
N ALA A 163 6.74 11.08 0.31
CA ALA A 163 5.43 11.51 -0.18
C ALA A 163 4.32 11.46 0.89
N ARG A 164 4.52 10.75 2.01
CA ARG A 164 3.60 10.63 3.15
C ARG A 164 4.14 11.20 4.45
N MET A 165 5.27 11.90 4.39
CA MET A 165 5.83 12.58 5.55
C MET A 165 5.14 13.90 5.86
N ARG A 166 5.60 14.62 6.88
CA ARG A 166 5.11 15.97 7.18
C ARG A 166 5.58 16.96 6.11
N ILE A 167 4.71 17.25 5.15
CA ILE A 167 4.95 18.20 4.05
C ILE A 167 4.08 19.44 4.27
N ALA A 168 4.70 20.62 4.38
CA ALA A 168 3.95 21.87 4.32
C ALA A 168 3.39 22.07 2.90
N PRO A 169 2.18 22.64 2.72
CA PRO A 169 1.59 22.81 1.38
C PRO A 169 2.53 23.51 0.38
N VAL A 170 3.27 24.52 0.84
CA VAL A 170 4.26 25.26 0.02
C VAL A 170 5.49 24.44 -0.39
N ASP A 171 5.77 23.34 0.30
CA ASP A 171 6.93 22.49 0.04
C ASP A 171 6.63 21.31 -0.88
N ARG A 172 5.36 21.05 -1.24
CA ARG A 172 4.94 19.87 -2.03
C ARG A 172 5.72 19.72 -3.34
N VAL A 173 5.89 20.82 -4.07
CA VAL A 173 6.69 20.90 -5.30
C VAL A 173 8.16 20.56 -5.04
N LYS A 174 8.74 21.10 -3.96
CA LYS A 174 10.13 20.85 -3.57
C LYS A 174 10.34 19.39 -3.21
N VAL A 175 9.41 18.78 -2.47
CA VAL A 175 9.47 17.36 -2.10
C VAL A 175 9.46 16.50 -3.36
N ARG A 176 8.53 16.75 -4.30
CA ARG A 176 8.47 15.98 -5.55
C ARG A 176 9.76 16.08 -6.35
N LEU A 177 10.35 17.28 -6.42
CA LEU A 177 11.65 17.48 -7.07
C LEU A 177 12.77 16.73 -6.37
N GLN A 178 12.86 16.78 -5.03
CA GLN A 178 13.90 16.05 -4.29
C GLN A 178 13.77 14.53 -4.44
N ILE A 179 12.54 14.00 -4.50
CA ILE A 179 12.34 12.57 -4.78
C ILE A 179 12.94 12.21 -6.14
N LEU A 180 12.66 12.98 -7.19
CA LEU A 180 13.21 12.73 -8.52
C LEU A 180 14.73 12.83 -8.55
N ARG A 181 15.32 13.81 -7.86
CA ARG A 181 16.78 13.94 -7.72
C ARG A 181 17.42 12.71 -7.06
N LEU A 182 16.82 12.20 -5.98
CA LEU A 182 17.30 10.97 -5.34
C LEU A 182 17.20 9.77 -6.27
N LEU A 183 16.14 9.67 -7.07
CA LEU A 183 15.98 8.56 -8.03
C LEU A 183 17.03 8.60 -9.15
N VAL A 184 17.39 9.80 -9.63
CA VAL A 184 18.51 9.97 -10.56
C VAL A 184 19.83 9.49 -9.96
N GLN A 185 20.06 9.71 -8.66
CA GLN A 185 21.27 9.28 -7.96
C GLN A 185 21.31 7.78 -7.68
N LEU A 186 20.16 7.18 -7.38
CA LEU A 186 20.04 5.77 -6.99
C LEU A 186 20.25 4.79 -8.14
N CYS A 187 20.13 5.23 -9.40
CA CYS A 187 20.32 4.39 -10.60
C CYS A 187 19.56 3.04 -10.52
N LEU A 188 18.32 3.07 -10.03
CA LEU A 188 17.51 1.88 -9.83
C LEU A 188 17.15 1.20 -11.17
N ASP A 189 16.87 -0.09 -11.12
CA ASP A 189 16.27 -0.78 -12.26
C ASP A 189 14.87 -0.24 -12.59
N ARG A 190 14.40 -0.53 -13.80
CA ARG A 190 13.13 -0.01 -14.30
C ARG A 190 11.94 -0.34 -13.41
N ARG A 191 11.87 -1.57 -12.90
CA ARG A 191 10.73 -2.04 -12.08
C ARG A 191 10.68 -1.30 -10.75
N LYS A 192 11.84 -1.12 -10.11
CA LYS A 192 11.98 -0.36 -8.86
C LYS A 192 11.64 1.12 -9.05
N MET A 193 12.08 1.74 -10.14
CA MET A 193 11.72 3.12 -10.47
C MET A 193 10.21 3.27 -10.66
N ASP A 194 9.61 2.38 -11.43
CA ASP A 194 8.18 2.38 -11.71
C ASP A 194 7.33 2.20 -10.43
N LEU A 195 7.78 1.36 -9.48
CA LEU A 195 7.12 1.17 -8.18
C LEU A 195 7.11 2.47 -7.36
N ILE A 196 8.23 3.19 -7.32
CA ILE A 196 8.31 4.48 -6.62
C ILE A 196 7.49 5.54 -7.35
N ALA A 197 7.50 5.54 -8.68
CA ALA A 197 6.70 6.45 -9.50
C ALA A 197 5.20 6.34 -9.21
N GLY A 198 4.68 5.11 -9.19
CA GLY A 198 3.29 4.83 -8.86
C GLY A 198 2.94 5.29 -7.44
N PHE A 199 3.80 4.98 -6.47
CA PHE A 199 3.64 5.42 -5.08
C PHE A 199 3.58 6.95 -4.96
N VAL A 200 4.54 7.66 -5.54
CA VAL A 200 4.60 9.13 -5.47
C VAL A 200 3.42 9.77 -6.21
N SER A 201 2.96 9.18 -7.31
CA SER A 201 1.80 9.68 -8.05
C SER A 201 0.50 9.51 -7.27
N ALA A 202 0.33 8.38 -6.56
CA ALA A 202 -0.83 8.13 -5.72
C ALA A 202 -0.93 9.08 -4.51
N TYR A 203 0.21 9.52 -3.96
CA TYR A 203 0.25 10.23 -2.68
C TYR A 203 0.71 11.69 -2.74
N LEU A 204 1.39 12.10 -3.80
CA LEU A 204 1.90 13.46 -4.01
C LEU A 204 1.56 13.93 -5.43
N ALA A 205 0.31 13.72 -5.86
CA ALA A 205 -0.23 14.29 -7.08
C ALA A 205 -0.21 15.82 -7.01
N LEU A 206 0.38 16.48 -8.00
CA LEU A 206 0.43 17.94 -8.07
C LEU A 206 -0.85 18.49 -8.72
N THR A 207 -1.32 19.62 -8.22
CA THR A 207 -2.37 20.43 -8.86
C THR A 207 -1.83 21.17 -10.08
N GLY A 208 -2.71 21.70 -10.94
CA GLY A 208 -2.27 22.47 -12.11
C GLY A 208 -1.36 23.66 -11.76
N LYS A 209 -1.65 24.38 -10.66
CA LYS A 209 -0.77 25.46 -10.16
C LYS A 209 0.59 24.94 -9.71
N GLU A 210 0.63 23.80 -9.04
CA GLU A 210 1.87 23.16 -8.60
C GLU A 210 2.69 22.62 -9.77
N HIS A 211 2.06 22.14 -10.85
CA HIS A 211 2.77 21.74 -12.07
C HIS A 211 3.50 22.93 -12.71
N LEU A 212 2.88 24.10 -12.78
CA LEU A 212 3.53 25.33 -13.27
C LEU A 212 4.71 25.73 -12.37
N ALA A 213 4.54 25.67 -11.05
CA ALA A 213 5.63 25.93 -10.11
C ALA A 213 6.76 24.89 -10.24
N PHE A 214 6.42 23.62 -10.44
CA PHE A 214 7.36 22.54 -10.64
C PHE A 214 8.21 22.73 -11.90
N ALA A 215 7.60 23.15 -13.02
CA ALA A 215 8.33 23.51 -14.24
C ALA A 215 9.36 24.62 -13.98
N ARG A 216 8.98 25.67 -13.24
CA ARG A 216 9.91 26.76 -12.86
C ARG A 216 11.06 26.26 -11.98
N GLU A 217 10.82 25.35 -11.05
CA GLU A 217 11.89 24.76 -10.22
C GLU A 217 12.83 23.87 -11.05
N LEU A 218 12.32 23.15 -12.05
CA LEU A 218 13.15 22.39 -12.99
C LEU A 218 14.06 23.30 -13.80
N ASP A 219 13.57 24.49 -14.18
CA ASP A 219 14.37 25.45 -14.93
C ASP A 219 15.53 26.05 -14.15
N ARG A 220 15.43 26.06 -12.82
CA ARG A 220 16.49 26.52 -11.91
C ARG A 220 17.58 25.48 -11.66
N ILE A 221 17.47 24.26 -12.20
CA ILE A 221 18.53 23.27 -12.07
C ILE A 221 19.72 23.70 -12.95
N GLU A 222 20.80 24.12 -12.30
CA GLU A 222 22.02 24.60 -12.98
C GLU A 222 22.80 23.45 -13.65
N ASP A 223 22.90 22.29 -12.99
CA ASP A 223 23.56 21.12 -13.56
C ASP A 223 22.74 20.57 -14.75
N ARG A 224 23.25 20.78 -15.97
CA ARG A 224 22.62 20.33 -17.21
C ARG A 224 22.48 18.81 -17.29
N ARG A 225 23.40 18.02 -16.71
CA ARG A 225 23.31 16.56 -16.69
C ARG A 225 22.22 16.10 -15.74
N GLU A 226 22.15 16.71 -14.56
CA GLU A 226 21.08 16.45 -13.59
C GLU A 226 19.71 16.81 -14.21
N LYS A 227 19.57 18.04 -14.73
CA LYS A 227 18.33 18.53 -15.34
C LYS A 227 17.84 17.57 -16.43
N ARG A 228 18.73 17.13 -17.32
CA ARG A 228 18.39 16.18 -18.38
C ARG A 228 17.86 14.85 -17.83
N LYS A 229 18.56 14.22 -16.88
CA LYS A 229 18.13 12.94 -16.29
C LYS A 229 16.80 13.07 -15.55
N VAL A 230 16.57 14.17 -14.84
CA VAL A 230 15.29 14.44 -14.17
C VAL A 230 14.15 14.58 -15.20
N MET A 231 14.39 15.31 -16.30
CA MET A 231 13.40 15.47 -17.38
C MET A 231 13.09 14.15 -18.10
N GLU A 232 14.11 13.31 -18.35
CA GLU A 232 13.94 11.96 -18.91
C GLU A 232 13.02 11.11 -18.02
N LEU A 233 13.27 11.07 -16.70
CA LEU A 233 12.42 10.36 -15.74
C LEU A 233 10.97 10.88 -15.75
N ILE A 234 10.77 12.20 -15.74
CA ILE A 234 9.42 12.79 -15.77
C ILE A 234 8.69 12.37 -17.04
N THR A 235 9.35 12.48 -18.19
CA THR A 235 8.75 12.15 -19.50
C THR A 235 8.32 10.69 -19.54
N GLU A 236 9.16 9.79 -19.05
CA GLU A 236 8.85 8.36 -18.97
C GLU A 236 7.69 8.07 -18.02
N TRP A 237 7.65 8.71 -16.85
CA TRP A 237 6.58 8.57 -15.87
C TRP A 237 5.25 9.08 -16.41
N GLU A 238 5.24 10.25 -17.06
CA GLU A 238 4.03 10.82 -17.67
C GLU A 238 3.52 9.97 -18.82
N ARG A 239 4.40 9.46 -19.69
CA ARG A 239 4.03 8.55 -20.77
C ARG A 239 3.40 7.27 -20.22
N LYS A 240 4.01 6.70 -19.17
CA LYS A 240 3.50 5.49 -18.52
C LYS A 240 2.15 5.74 -17.84
N GLY A 241 2.03 6.77 -17.02
CA GLY A 241 0.78 7.14 -16.35
C GLY A 241 -0.36 7.41 -17.34
N ARG A 242 -0.07 8.05 -18.49
CA ARG A 242 -1.05 8.23 -19.57
C ARG A 242 -1.49 6.89 -20.18
N THR A 243 -0.56 5.96 -20.34
CA THR A 243 -0.84 4.63 -20.91
C THR A 243 -1.69 3.80 -19.93
N GLU A 244 -1.29 3.75 -18.66
CA GLU A 244 -2.01 3.05 -17.59
C GLU A 244 -3.41 3.63 -17.39
N GLY A 245 -3.55 4.95 -17.29
CA GLY A 245 -4.86 5.61 -17.17
C GLY A 245 -5.77 5.35 -18.37
N ARG A 246 -5.23 5.26 -19.59
CA ARG A 246 -6.01 4.85 -20.78
C ARG A 246 -6.43 3.38 -20.70
N THR A 247 -5.58 2.49 -20.24
CA THR A 247 -5.91 1.07 -20.11
C THR A 247 -6.95 0.82 -19.02
N GLU A 248 -6.81 1.48 -17.87
CA GLU A 248 -7.76 1.42 -16.76
C GLU A 248 -9.10 2.03 -17.17
N GLY A 249 -9.10 3.21 -17.80
CA GLY A 249 -10.33 3.84 -18.29
C GLY A 249 -11.07 2.99 -19.33
N ARG A 250 -10.34 2.29 -20.21
CA ARG A 250 -10.95 1.31 -21.14
C ARG A 250 -11.52 0.09 -20.42
N ALA A 251 -10.83 -0.42 -19.41
CA ALA A 251 -11.31 -1.57 -18.64
C ALA A 251 -12.53 -1.22 -17.77
N GLU A 252 -12.55 -0.02 -17.19
CA GLU A 252 -13.71 0.52 -16.49
C GLU A 252 -14.88 0.76 -17.44
N GLY A 253 -14.65 1.38 -18.59
CA GLY A 253 -15.67 1.55 -19.64
C GLY A 253 -16.28 0.21 -20.06
N ARG A 254 -15.47 -0.81 -20.34
CA ARG A 254 -15.98 -2.16 -20.66
C ARG A 254 -16.83 -2.77 -19.55
N ARG A 255 -16.41 -2.62 -18.29
CA ARG A 255 -17.18 -3.13 -17.14
C ARG A 255 -18.50 -2.39 -16.98
N GLN A 256 -18.50 -1.08 -17.23
CA GLN A 256 -19.70 -0.26 -17.19
C GLN A 256 -20.68 -0.67 -18.29
N THR A 257 -20.21 -0.77 -19.54
CA THR A 257 -21.02 -1.25 -20.67
C THR A 257 -21.59 -2.64 -20.40
N LEU A 258 -20.79 -3.59 -19.89
CA LEU A 258 -21.30 -4.92 -19.55
C LEU A 258 -22.40 -4.89 -18.48
N ARG A 259 -22.33 -3.98 -17.50
CA ARG A 259 -23.39 -3.84 -16.49
C ARG A 259 -24.66 -3.26 -17.10
N GLU A 260 -24.52 -2.25 -17.96
CA GLU A 260 -25.63 -1.66 -18.71
C GLU A 260 -26.29 -2.71 -19.61
N ASP A 261 -25.50 -3.45 -20.41
CA ASP A 261 -25.99 -4.53 -21.27
C ASP A 261 -26.74 -5.63 -20.48
N ILE A 262 -26.24 -6.02 -19.30
CA ILE A 262 -26.94 -7.01 -18.45
C ILE A 262 -28.29 -6.47 -18.01
N LEU A 263 -28.34 -5.21 -17.56
CA LEU A 263 -29.59 -4.60 -17.09
C LEU A 263 -30.58 -4.43 -18.24
N ASP A 264 -30.12 -3.97 -19.41
CA ASP A 264 -30.94 -3.80 -20.61
C ASP A 264 -31.55 -5.13 -21.07
N VAL A 265 -30.76 -6.21 -21.09
CA VAL A 265 -31.26 -7.56 -21.42
C VAL A 265 -32.31 -8.04 -20.42
N LEU A 266 -32.09 -7.83 -19.12
CA LEU A 266 -33.05 -8.25 -18.09
C LEU A 266 -34.33 -7.41 -18.12
N GLU A 267 -34.24 -6.10 -18.33
CA GLU A 267 -35.39 -5.20 -18.48
C GLU A 267 -36.19 -5.54 -19.74
N ALA A 268 -35.53 -5.80 -20.87
CA ALA A 268 -36.21 -6.19 -22.10
C ALA A 268 -36.95 -7.53 -21.99
N ARG A 269 -36.49 -8.45 -21.13
CA ARG A 269 -37.08 -9.79 -20.98
C ARG A 269 -38.12 -9.88 -19.87
N PHE A 270 -38.01 -9.06 -18.83
CA PHE A 270 -38.80 -9.18 -17.60
C PHE A 270 -39.43 -7.86 -17.14
N ASP A 271 -39.48 -6.86 -18.02
CA ASP A 271 -39.98 -5.48 -17.84
C ASP A 271 -39.19 -4.62 -16.85
N ALA A 272 -39.02 -5.09 -15.61
CA ALA A 272 -38.38 -4.32 -14.55
C ALA A 272 -37.37 -5.16 -13.75
N VAL A 273 -36.15 -4.65 -13.60
CA VAL A 273 -35.13 -5.24 -12.73
C VAL A 273 -35.25 -4.67 -11.31
N PRO A 274 -35.50 -5.52 -10.29
CA PRO A 274 -35.59 -5.06 -8.91
C PRO A 274 -34.31 -4.33 -8.46
N TYR A 275 -34.48 -3.21 -7.74
CA TYR A 275 -33.37 -2.39 -7.26
C TYR A 275 -32.26 -3.18 -6.52
N PRO A 276 -32.58 -4.15 -5.63
CA PRO A 276 -31.54 -4.96 -4.97
C PRO A 276 -30.67 -5.77 -5.94
N LEU A 277 -31.24 -6.21 -7.06
CA LEU A 277 -30.51 -6.96 -8.08
C LEU A 277 -29.62 -6.03 -8.92
N ARG A 278 -30.12 -4.83 -9.25
CA ARG A 278 -29.34 -3.80 -9.93
C ARG A 278 -28.08 -3.42 -9.14
N GLU A 279 -28.22 -3.20 -7.83
CA GLU A 279 -27.09 -2.93 -6.93
C GLU A 279 -26.07 -4.08 -6.91
N ARG A 280 -26.54 -5.34 -6.88
CA ARG A 280 -25.65 -6.52 -6.93
C ARG A 280 -24.86 -6.59 -8.22
N ILE A 281 -25.48 -6.32 -9.38
CA ILE A 281 -24.80 -6.30 -10.69
C ILE A 281 -23.78 -5.16 -10.74
N GLN A 282 -24.15 -3.97 -10.26
CA GLN A 282 -23.25 -2.82 -10.19
C GLN A 282 -22.04 -3.06 -9.28
N ALA A 283 -22.20 -3.83 -8.20
CA ALA A 283 -21.12 -4.17 -7.28
C ALA A 283 -20.07 -5.13 -7.86
N VAL A 284 -20.38 -5.88 -8.92
CA VAL A 284 -19.44 -6.85 -9.53
C VAL A 284 -18.27 -6.13 -10.18
N GLN A 285 -17.05 -6.45 -9.75
CA GLN A 285 -15.82 -5.81 -10.25
C GLN A 285 -15.10 -6.62 -11.33
N ALA A 286 -15.31 -7.95 -11.35
CA ALA A 286 -14.61 -8.85 -12.26
C ALA A 286 -15.29 -8.90 -13.63
N GLU A 287 -14.55 -8.51 -14.68
CA GLU A 287 -15.04 -8.52 -16.08
C GLU A 287 -15.48 -9.93 -16.52
N ALA A 288 -14.78 -10.98 -16.08
CA ALA A 288 -15.12 -12.36 -16.38
C ALA A 288 -16.49 -12.78 -15.80
N VAL A 289 -16.79 -12.34 -14.58
CA VAL A 289 -18.09 -12.58 -13.93
C VAL A 289 -19.19 -11.82 -14.66
N LEU A 290 -18.97 -10.56 -15.01
CA LEU A 290 -19.92 -9.77 -15.81
C LEU A 290 -20.23 -10.44 -17.16
N LYS A 291 -19.23 -10.98 -17.86
CA LYS A 291 -19.46 -11.74 -19.11
C LYS A 291 -20.29 -13.02 -18.90
N LYS A 292 -20.09 -13.73 -17.77
CA LYS A 292 -20.95 -14.88 -17.41
C LYS A 292 -22.38 -14.43 -17.14
N LEU A 293 -22.56 -13.36 -16.37
CA LEU A 293 -23.86 -12.79 -16.04
C LEU A 293 -24.61 -12.31 -17.28
N LEU A 294 -23.94 -11.69 -18.25
CA LEU A 294 -24.58 -11.29 -19.51
C LEU A 294 -25.14 -12.49 -20.28
N ARG A 295 -24.39 -13.60 -20.34
CA ARG A 295 -24.89 -14.84 -20.95
C ARG A 295 -26.06 -15.42 -20.16
N GLN A 296 -25.97 -15.41 -18.84
CA GLN A 296 -27.05 -15.88 -17.97
C GLN A 296 -28.33 -15.05 -18.15
N ALA A 297 -28.20 -13.73 -18.24
CA ALA A 297 -29.31 -12.80 -18.44
C ALA A 297 -30.10 -13.12 -19.72
N ALA A 298 -29.44 -13.63 -20.76
CA ALA A 298 -30.07 -14.05 -22.01
C ALA A 298 -30.74 -15.44 -21.94
N LEU A 299 -30.35 -16.31 -20.99
CA LEU A 299 -30.73 -17.73 -20.97
C LEU A 299 -31.76 -18.10 -19.89
N VAL A 300 -31.76 -17.42 -18.74
CA VAL A 300 -32.66 -17.76 -17.62
C VAL A 300 -34.14 -17.58 -17.99
N ALA A 301 -35.05 -18.40 -17.46
CA ALA A 301 -36.48 -18.28 -17.77
C ALA A 301 -37.19 -17.22 -16.92
N SER A 302 -36.58 -16.82 -15.79
CA SER A 302 -37.14 -15.82 -14.87
C SER A 302 -36.03 -15.08 -14.11
N LEU A 303 -36.37 -13.94 -13.50
CA LEU A 303 -35.45 -13.20 -12.62
C LEU A 303 -35.04 -14.00 -11.38
N ALA A 304 -35.85 -14.94 -10.91
CA ALA A 304 -35.54 -15.78 -9.75
C ALA A 304 -34.36 -16.76 -10.03
N GLU A 305 -34.17 -17.12 -11.30
CA GLU A 305 -33.06 -17.98 -11.77
C GLU A 305 -31.78 -17.17 -12.07
N PHE A 306 -31.86 -15.84 -12.06
CA PHE A 306 -30.72 -14.96 -12.29
C PHE A 306 -29.90 -14.78 -11.00
N ASN A 307 -28.87 -15.60 -10.84
CA ASN A 307 -27.97 -15.59 -9.70
C ASN A 307 -26.70 -14.80 -9.96
N VAL A 308 -26.58 -13.65 -9.30
CA VAL A 308 -25.31 -12.94 -9.14
C VAL A 308 -24.49 -13.66 -8.06
N GLU A 309 -23.87 -14.78 -8.43
CA GLU A 309 -22.86 -15.41 -7.59
C GLU A 309 -21.63 -14.50 -7.56
N SER A 310 -21.36 -13.94 -6.38
CA SER A 310 -20.07 -13.36 -6.11
C SER A 310 -19.12 -14.54 -5.94
N GLU A 311 -18.28 -14.83 -6.94
CA GLU A 311 -17.05 -15.60 -6.67
C GLU A 311 -16.36 -14.85 -5.52
N ARG A 312 -16.40 -15.46 -4.33
CA ARG A 312 -15.80 -14.95 -3.10
C ARG A 312 -14.30 -15.11 -3.15
#